data_AF-A0A377KDW4-F1
#
_entry.id   AF-A0A377KDW4-F1
#
_cell.length_a   1.000
_cell.length_b   1.000
_cell.length_c   1.000
_cell.angle_alpha   90.00
_cell.angle_beta   90.00
_cell.angle_gamma   90.00
#
_symmetry.space_group_name_H-M   'P 1'
#
loop_
_entity.id
_entity.type
_entity.pdbx_description
1 polymer ?
#
loop_
_entity_poly.entity_id
_entity_poly.type
_entity_poly.pdbx_seq_one_letter_code
_entity_poly.pdbx_strand_id
1 'polypeptide(L)' 'MAKYNDKELAETSKFLSFVLRHKPEAIGIVLDREGWGGYR' A
#
# COMPACT_ATOMS: atom_id res chain seq x y z
N MET A 1 -16.13 14.55 -9.47
CA MET A 1 -15.21 13.51 -8.94
C MET A 1 -14.94 12.52 -10.05
N ALA A 2 -13.68 12.25 -10.37
CA ALA A 2 -13.35 11.22 -11.36
C ALA A 2 -13.81 9.85 -10.82
N LYS A 3 -14.64 9.15 -11.58
CA LYS A 3 -15.14 7.82 -11.21
C LYS A 3 -14.06 6.82 -11.65
N TYR A 4 -13.30 6.30 -10.69
CA TYR A 4 -12.30 5.26 -10.98
C TYR A 4 -13.00 4.00 -11.50
N ASN A 5 -12.37 3.33 -12.46
CA ASN A 5 -12.86 2.05 -12.95
C ASN A 5 -12.56 0.94 -11.93
N ASP A 6 -13.49 0.00 -11.74
CA ASP A 6 -13.35 -1.10 -10.76
C ASP A 6 -12.07 -1.93 -10.98
N LYS A 7 -11.65 -2.08 -12.23
CA LYS A 7 -10.41 -2.78 -12.58
C LYS A 7 -9.18 -2.04 -12.03
N GLU A 8 -9.11 -0.73 -12.22
CA GLU A 8 -7.98 0.09 -11.73
C GLU A 8 -7.92 0.10 -10.20
N LEU A 9 -9.08 0.13 -9.54
CA LEU A 9 -9.17 0.04 -8.08
C LEU A 9 -8.65 -1.32 -7.59
N ALA A 10 -9.06 -2.41 -8.23
CA ALA A 10 -8.60 -3.75 -7.87
C ALA A 10 -7.08 -3.91 -8.05
N GLU A 11 -6.53 -3.40 -9.15
CA GLU A 11 -5.08 -3.42 -9.39
C GLU A 11 -4.33 -2.57 -8.36
N THR A 12 -4.85 -1.39 -8.02
CA THR A 12 -4.29 -0.51 -6.98
C THR A 12 -4.32 -1.18 -5.60
N SER A 13 -5.43 -1.80 -5.21
CA SER A 13 -5.54 -2.52 -3.93
C SER A 13 -4.59 -3.71 -3.85
N LYS A 14 -4.40 -4.44 -4.96
CA LYS A 14 -3.45 -5.56 -5.04
C LYS A 14 -2.01 -5.07 -4.92
N PHE A 15 -1.67 -4.00 -5.64
CA PHE A 15 -0.35 -3.38 -5.57
C PHE A 15 -0.03 -2.89 -4.15
N LEU A 16 -0.95 -2.14 -3.54
CA LEU A 16 -0.78 -1.63 -2.18
C LEU A 16 -0.59 -2.76 -1.16
N SER A 17 -1.38 -3.84 -1.27
CA SER A 17 -1.24 -5.01 -0.40
C SER A 17 0.10 -5.71 -0.55
N PHE A 18 0.63 -5.78 -1.78
CA PHE A 18 1.94 -6.37 -2.06
C PHE A 18 3.06 -5.53 -1.43
N VAL A 19 3.03 -4.22 -1.67
CA VAL A 19 4.02 -3.27 -1.14
C VAL A 19 4.04 -3.33 0.38
N LEU A 20 2.88 -3.21 1.05
CA LEU A 20 2.81 -3.23 2.51
C LEU A 20 3.36 -4.51 3.13
N ARG A 21 3.28 -5.66 2.45
CA ARG A 21 3.75 -6.95 3.01
C ARG A 21 5.19 -7.30 2.69
N HIS A 22 5.73 -6.83 1.57
CA HIS A 22 7.03 -7.29 1.08
C HIS A 22 8.08 -6.18 1.01
N LYS A 23 7.67 -4.94 0.74
CA LYS A 23 8.56 -3.79 0.56
C LYS A 23 7.91 -2.47 1.01
N PRO A 24 7.48 -2.34 2.27
CA PRO A 24 6.89 -1.11 2.78
C PRO A 24 7.82 0.10 2.60
N GLU A 25 9.14 -0.12 2.63
CA GLU A 25 10.17 0.90 2.41
C GLU A 25 10.13 1.53 1.01
N ALA A 26 9.59 0.82 0.01
CA ALA A 26 9.47 1.34 -1.37
C ALA A 26 8.51 2.53 -1.48
N ILE A 27 7.63 2.72 -0.50
CA ILE A 27 6.71 3.86 -0.39
C ILE A 27 7.03 4.76 0.80
N GLY A 28 8.23 4.63 1.37
CA GLY A 28 8.67 5.42 2.52
C GLY A 28 7.95 5.06 3.83
N ILE A 29 7.27 3.90 3.89
CA ILE A 29 6.68 3.39 5.13
C ILE A 29 7.69 2.49 5.81
N VAL A 30 7.97 2.76 7.09
CA VAL A 30 8.71 1.85 7.96
C VAL A 30 7.70 1.16 8.85
N LEU A 31 7.61 -0.16 8.75
CA LEU A 31 6.80 -0.95 9.66
C LEU A 31 7.56 -1.12 10.98
N ASP A 32 6.85 -0.97 12.10
CA ASP A 32 7.36 -1.31 13.40
C ASP A 32 7.46 -2.86 13.56
N ARG A 33 7.96 -3.34 14.70
CA ARG A 33 8.12 -4.79 14.97
C ARG A 33 6.80 -5.56 14.94
N GLU A 34 5.68 -4.90 15.18
CA GLU A 34 4.33 -5.48 15.10
C GLU A 34 3.73 -5.43 13.69
N GLY A 35 4.45 -4.86 12.71
CA GLY A 35 4.02 -4.80 11.32
C GLY A 35 3.12 -3.61 11.00
N TRP A 36 3.00 -2.62 11.89
CA TRP A 36 2.22 -1.41 11.65
C TRP A 36 3.11 -0.28 11.12
N GLY A 37 2.66 0.40 10.07
CA GLY A 37 3.38 1.52 9.47
C GLY A 37 3.16 2.80 10.26
N GLY A 38 4.24 3.36 10.81
CA GLY A 38 4.25 4.71 11.36
C GLY A 38 4.91 5.67 10.38
N TYR A 39 4.27 6.81 10.11
CA TYR A 39 4.96 7.93 9.45
C TYR A 39 5.99 8.50 10.44
N ARG A 40 7.27 8.54 10.03
CA ARG A 40 8.25 9.46 10.59
C ARG A 40 8.56 10.53 9.56
#